data_AF-A0A836QVP0-F1
#
_entry.id   AF-A0A836QVP0-F1
#
_cell.length_a   1.000
_cell.length_b   1.000
_cell.length_c   1.000
_cell.angle_alpha   90.00
_cell.angle_beta   90.00
_cell.angle_gamma   90.00
#
_symmetry.space_group_name_H-M   'P 1'
#
loop_
_entity.id
_entity.type
_entity.pdbx_description
1 polymer ?
#
loop_
_entity_poly.entity_id
_entity_poly.type
_entity_poly.pdbx_seq_one_letter_code
_entity_poly.pdbx_strand_id
1 'polypeptide(L)'
;MILKKATSDDEDFIYNIVKDWLEKYPEQTVTVTIVTKEQMFSKPAERYIIDDYKGFVQLLPNNEIGYYLKPECHNKGIGTQAVKKLIKLHTRPFYFVTISNGNPASLKVAEKIGFKPKGQILIYSN
;
A
#
# COMPACT_ATOMS: atom_id res chain seq x y z
N MET A 1 -6.24 -1.56 -16.66
CA MET A 1 -5.53 -0.85 -15.57
C MET A 1 -4.03 -0.81 -15.87
N ILE A 2 -3.44 0.38 -15.76
CA ILE A 2 -2.05 0.70 -16.06
C ILE A 2 -1.30 0.92 -14.73
N LEU A 3 -0.05 0.45 -14.67
CA LEU A 3 0.89 0.79 -13.61
C LEU A 3 2.04 1.55 -14.26
N LYS A 4 2.15 2.85 -13.98
CA LYS A 4 3.26 3.70 -14.43
C LYS A 4 4.30 3.74 -13.33
N LYS A 5 5.57 3.48 -13.64
CA LYS A 5 6.66 3.64 -12.67
C LYS A 5 6.65 5.07 -12.13
N ALA A 6 6.62 5.22 -10.80
CA ALA A 6 6.60 6.54 -10.18
C ALA A 6 7.97 7.22 -10.31
N THR A 7 7.94 8.54 -10.41
CA THR A 7 9.09 9.45 -10.49
C THR A 7 9.05 10.45 -9.33
N SER A 8 10.06 11.32 -9.23
CA SER A 8 10.09 12.41 -8.24
C SER A 8 8.85 13.32 -8.34
N ASP A 9 8.32 13.50 -9.55
CA ASP A 9 7.15 14.35 -9.80
C ASP A 9 5.86 13.78 -9.18
N ASP A 10 5.87 12.50 -8.83
CA ASP A 10 4.72 11.82 -8.22
C ASP A 10 4.79 11.79 -6.69
N GLU A 11 5.88 12.26 -6.08
CA GLU A 11 6.12 12.14 -4.64
C GLU A 11 5.09 12.89 -3.80
N ASP A 12 4.68 14.09 -4.22
CA ASP A 12 3.67 14.86 -3.50
C ASP A 12 2.31 14.15 -3.49
N PHE A 13 1.93 13.56 -4.63
CA PHE A 13 0.71 12.77 -4.71
C PHE A 13 0.75 11.56 -3.76
N ILE A 14 1.85 10.80 -3.81
CA ILE A 14 2.05 9.60 -2.99
C ILE A 14 2.09 9.96 -1.50
N TYR A 15 2.77 11.04 -1.14
CA TYR A 15 2.85 11.48 0.25
C TYR A 15 1.49 11.91 0.78
N ASN A 16 0.79 12.79 0.04
CA ASN A 16 -0.49 13.33 0.48
C ASN A 16 -1.56 12.24 0.61
N ILE A 17 -1.65 11.29 -0.33
CA ILE A 17 -2.64 10.22 -0.21
C ILE A 17 -2.37 9.28 0.99
N VAL A 18 -1.11 9.05 1.35
CA VAL A 18 -0.78 8.30 2.58
C VAL A 18 -1.13 9.12 3.81
N LYS A 19 -0.68 10.38 3.86
CA LYS A 19 -0.92 11.29 4.97
C LYS A 19 -2.43 11.43 5.25
N ASP A 20 -3.22 11.76 4.24
CA ASP A 20 -4.68 11.92 4.34
C ASP A 20 -5.33 10.64 4.87
N TRP A 21 -4.86 9.47 4.43
CA TRP A 21 -5.40 8.20 4.88
C TRP A 21 -5.06 7.90 6.34
N LEU A 22 -3.82 8.18 6.76
CA LEU A 22 -3.37 7.99 8.15
C LEU A 22 -4.08 8.95 9.11
N GLU A 23 -4.31 10.19 8.70
CA GLU A 23 -5.04 11.19 9.50
C GLU A 23 -6.53 10.83 9.62
N LYS A 24 -7.13 10.30 8.55
CA LYS A 24 -8.56 10.00 8.51
C LYS A 24 -8.94 8.65 9.14
N TYR A 25 -8.05 7.66 9.07
CA TYR A 25 -8.32 6.29 9.52
C TYR A 25 -7.20 5.73 10.42
N PRO A 26 -6.86 6.41 11.54
CA PRO A 26 -5.77 6.02 12.42
C PRO A 26 -5.94 4.61 13.02
N GLU A 27 -7.18 4.12 13.16
CA GLU A 27 -7.48 2.77 13.66
C GLU A 27 -7.27 1.66 12.61
N GLN A 28 -7.20 2.02 11.32
CA GLN A 28 -7.08 1.07 10.22
C GLN A 28 -5.64 0.87 9.76
N THR A 29 -4.70 1.57 10.37
CA THR A 29 -3.28 1.51 10.01
C THR A 29 -2.47 0.69 11.00
N VAL A 30 -1.36 0.13 10.50
CA VAL A 30 -0.28 -0.47 11.30
C VAL A 30 0.78 0.60 11.62
N THR A 31 0.76 1.73 10.89
CA THR A 31 1.70 2.82 11.06
C THR A 31 1.35 3.64 12.29
N VAL A 32 2.29 3.77 13.22
CA VAL A 32 2.11 4.48 14.50
C VAL A 32 2.44 5.98 14.41
N THR A 33 3.16 6.39 13.35
CA THR A 33 3.61 7.79 13.20
C THR A 33 3.60 8.20 11.74
N ILE A 34 3.02 9.37 11.46
CA ILE A 34 3.14 10.02 10.16
C ILE A 34 4.57 10.59 10.06
N VAL A 35 5.35 10.05 9.13
CA VAL A 35 6.72 10.52 8.85
C VAL A 35 6.71 11.67 7.86
N THR A 36 7.78 12.44 7.76
CA THR A 36 7.90 13.48 6.72
C THR A 36 8.03 12.87 5.32
N LYS A 37 7.82 13.70 4.29
CA LYS A 37 8.01 13.28 2.90
C LYS A 37 9.43 12.78 2.66
N GLU A 38 10.44 13.52 3.13
CA GLU A 38 11.85 13.13 3.00
C GLU A 38 12.10 11.77 3.65
N GLN A 39 11.57 11.55 4.85
CA GLN A 39 11.70 10.26 5.55
C GLN A 39 11.02 9.12 4.79
N MET A 40 9.83 9.34 4.22
CA MET A 40 9.10 8.35 3.43
C MET A 40 9.87 7.92 2.17
N PHE A 41 10.49 8.87 1.47
CA PHE A 41 11.22 8.61 0.22
C PHE A 41 12.70 8.25 0.43
N SER A 42 13.27 8.47 1.62
CA SER A 42 14.60 7.97 1.98
C SER A 42 14.71 6.44 1.95
N LYS A 43 13.58 5.74 2.13
CA LYS A 43 13.52 4.28 2.08
C LYS A 43 13.31 3.81 0.63
N PRO A 44 14.17 2.91 0.11
CA PRO A 44 14.04 2.41 -1.24
C PRO A 44 12.74 1.61 -1.38
N ALA A 45 12.01 1.82 -2.47
CA ALA A 45 10.84 1.03 -2.82
C ALA A 45 10.55 1.11 -4.32
N GLU A 46 10.01 0.03 -4.85
CA GLU A 46 9.49 -0.03 -6.21
C GLU A 46 8.05 0.52 -6.23
N ARG A 47 7.88 1.80 -6.61
CA ARG A 47 6.57 2.48 -6.60
C ARG A 47 5.98 2.66 -7.99
N TYR A 48 4.66 2.48 -8.10
CA TYR A 48 3.91 2.64 -9.34
C TYR A 48 2.60 3.39 -9.10
N ILE A 49 2.32 4.38 -9.95
CA ILE A 49 1.03 5.08 -10.00
C ILE A 49 0.01 4.19 -10.72
N ILE A 50 -1.19 4.12 -10.15
CA ILE A 50 -2.30 3.31 -10.65
C ILE A 50 -3.19 4.19 -11.52
N ASP A 51 -3.29 3.84 -12.82
CA ASP A 51 -3.98 4.63 -13.84
C ASP A 51 -3.61 6.13 -13.74
N ASP A 52 -4.57 7.02 -13.98
CA ASP A 52 -4.42 8.48 -13.86
C ASP A 52 -4.61 8.93 -12.39
N TYR A 53 -3.59 8.69 -11.55
CA TYR A 53 -3.56 9.11 -10.15
C TYR A 53 -4.75 8.63 -9.32
N LYS A 54 -5.25 7.41 -9.56
CA LYS A 54 -6.28 6.77 -8.71
C LYS A 54 -5.72 6.29 -7.37
N GLY A 55 -4.40 6.19 -7.28
CA GLY A 55 -3.66 5.70 -6.14
C GLY A 55 -2.26 5.27 -6.54
N PHE A 56 -1.57 4.58 -5.65
CA PHE A 56 -0.28 3.97 -5.94
C PHE A 56 -0.17 2.59 -5.28
N VAL A 57 0.72 1.77 -5.81
CA VAL A 57 1.12 0.48 -5.25
C VAL A 57 2.64 0.47 -5.14
N GLN A 58 3.17 -0.14 -4.09
CA GLN A 58 4.60 -0.24 -3.86
C GLN A 58 5.04 -1.62 -3.40
N LEU A 59 6.26 -1.99 -3.76
CA LEU A 59 6.97 -3.15 -3.25
C LEU A 59 8.21 -2.70 -2.49
N LEU A 60 8.25 -3.02 -1.20
CA LEU A 60 9.38 -2.72 -0.33
C LEU A 60 10.51 -3.76 -0.50
N PRO A 61 11.76 -3.45 -0.09
CA PRO A 61 12.90 -4.36 -0.23
C PRO A 61 12.72 -5.67 0.51
N ASN A 62 12.00 -5.65 1.63
CA ASN A 62 11.69 -6.83 2.46
C ASN A 62 10.58 -7.73 1.88
N ASN A 63 10.06 -7.45 0.67
CA ASN A 63 8.94 -8.14 0.01
C ASN A 63 7.54 -7.75 0.50
N GLU A 64 7.43 -6.71 1.32
CA GLU A 64 6.13 -6.18 1.72
C GLU A 64 5.49 -5.37 0.59
N ILE A 65 4.20 -5.59 0.37
CA ILE A 65 3.40 -4.82 -0.59
C ILE A 65 2.52 -3.83 0.17
N GLY A 66 2.56 -2.57 -0.25
CA GLY A 66 1.66 -1.52 0.22
C GLY A 66 0.90 -0.89 -0.94
N TYR A 67 -0.31 -0.40 -0.70
CA TYR A 67 -1.05 0.39 -1.68
C TYR A 67 -2.03 1.33 -1.01
N TYR A 68 -2.30 2.46 -1.68
CA TYR A 68 -3.29 3.44 -1.26
C TYR A 68 -4.10 3.85 -2.47
N LEU A 69 -5.40 4.03 -2.29
CA LEU A 69 -6.35 4.42 -3.33
C LEU A 69 -7.17 5.62 -2.85
N LYS A 70 -7.51 6.52 -3.77
CA LYS A 70 -8.44 7.60 -3.48
C LYS A 70 -9.81 7.02 -3.08
N PRO A 71 -10.55 7.64 -2.15
CA PRO A 71 -11.82 7.12 -1.65
C PRO A 71 -12.82 6.74 -2.76
N GLU A 72 -12.94 7.57 -3.80
CA GLU A 72 -13.81 7.36 -4.95
C GLU A 72 -13.41 6.14 -5.81
N CYS A 73 -12.23 5.57 -5.59
CA CYS A 73 -11.71 4.39 -6.27
C CYS A 73 -11.89 3.09 -5.46
N HIS A 74 -12.45 3.16 -4.25
CA HIS A 74 -12.67 1.99 -3.39
C HIS A 74 -13.79 1.10 -3.94
N ASN A 75 -13.82 -0.17 -3.50
CA ASN A 75 -14.81 -1.19 -3.89
C ASN A 75 -14.91 -1.53 -5.40
N LYS A 76 -13.99 -1.01 -6.24
CA LYS A 76 -13.95 -1.24 -7.69
C LYS A 76 -12.95 -2.34 -8.12
N GLY A 77 -12.36 -3.05 -7.17
CA GLY A 77 -11.35 -4.10 -7.44
C GLY A 77 -9.98 -3.57 -7.90
N ILE A 78 -9.77 -2.26 -7.91
CA ILE A 78 -8.53 -1.60 -8.38
C ILE A 78 -7.32 -2.07 -7.57
N GLY A 79 -7.41 -2.10 -6.23
CA GLY A 79 -6.30 -2.54 -5.37
C GLY A 79 -5.88 -3.98 -5.64
N THR A 80 -6.86 -4.88 -5.76
CA THR A 80 -6.61 -6.30 -6.13
C THR A 80 -5.89 -6.42 -7.47
N GLN A 81 -6.34 -5.69 -8.48
CA GLN A 81 -5.69 -5.71 -9.79
C GLN A 81 -4.26 -5.14 -9.72
N ALA A 82 -4.07 -4.02 -9.02
CA ALA A 82 -2.78 -3.35 -8.87
C ALA A 82 -1.75 -4.26 -8.22
N VAL A 83 -2.10 -4.91 -7.11
CA VAL A 83 -1.21 -5.86 -6.42
C VAL A 83 -0.89 -7.07 -7.31
N LYS A 84 -1.88 -7.67 -7.98
CA LYS A 84 -1.63 -8.79 -8.92
C LYS A 84 -0.66 -8.41 -10.04
N LYS A 85 -0.79 -7.18 -10.58
CA LYS A 85 0.10 -6.69 -11.64
C LYS A 85 1.49 -6.37 -11.11
N LEU A 86 1.61 -5.80 -9.90
CA LEU A 86 2.89 -5.56 -9.24
C LEU A 86 3.67 -6.87 -9.02
N ILE A 87 3.00 -7.93 -8.52
CA ILE A 87 3.61 -9.26 -8.33
C ILE A 87 4.13 -9.82 -9.67
N LYS A 88 3.36 -9.68 -10.76
CA LYS A 88 3.80 -10.12 -12.10
C LYS A 88 5.02 -9.36 -12.62
N LEU A 89 5.12 -8.05 -12.31
CA LEU A 89 6.25 -7.22 -12.72
C LEU A 89 7.53 -7.56 -11.93
N HIS A 90 7.39 -7.99 -10.67
CA HIS A 90 8.50 -8.17 -9.75
C HIS A 90 8.47 -9.56 -9.15
N THR A 91 8.80 -10.60 -9.91
CA THR A 91 8.76 -12.00 -9.43
C THR A 91 9.75 -12.21 -8.28
N ARG A 92 9.27 -12.64 -7.11
CA ARG A 92 10.07 -12.95 -5.91
C ARG A 92 9.59 -14.27 -5.27
N PRO A 93 10.41 -14.92 -4.43
CA PRO A 93 10.04 -16.19 -3.79
C PRO A 93 8.80 -16.10 -2.90
N PHE A 94 8.59 -14.94 -2.25
CA PHE A 94 7.41 -14.67 -1.45
C PHE A 94 7.12 -13.18 -1.40
N TYR A 95 5.90 -12.85 -0.98
CA TYR A 95 5.45 -11.51 -0.63
C TYR A 95 4.65 -11.59 0.65
N PHE A 96 4.54 -10.47 1.35
CA PHE A 96 3.58 -10.35 2.44
C PHE A 96 2.94 -8.97 2.45
N VAL A 97 1.87 -8.86 3.23
CA VAL A 97 1.16 -7.63 3.51
C VAL A 97 0.89 -7.59 5.01
N THR A 98 1.05 -6.43 5.62
CA THR A 98 0.62 -6.21 7.00
C THR A 98 -0.70 -5.46 6.98
N ILE A 99 -1.72 -5.99 7.65
CA ILE A 99 -3.07 -5.45 7.61
C ILE A 99 -3.54 -5.26 9.05
N SER A 100 -3.99 -4.05 9.39
CA SER A 100 -4.65 -3.81 10.67
C SER A 100 -5.97 -4.58 10.74
N ASN A 101 -6.30 -5.12 11.91
CA ASN A 101 -7.61 -5.72 12.16
C ASN A 101 -8.77 -4.73 11.95
N GLY A 102 -8.50 -3.42 12.05
CA GLY A 102 -9.45 -2.36 11.73
C GLY A 102 -9.72 -2.17 10.23
N ASN A 103 -9.00 -2.87 9.34
CA ASN A 103 -9.07 -2.68 7.89
C ASN A 103 -9.62 -3.92 7.14
N PRO A 104 -10.92 -4.23 7.27
CA PRO A 104 -11.53 -5.41 6.64
C PRO A 104 -11.52 -5.33 5.11
N ALA A 105 -11.44 -4.12 4.53
CA ALA A 105 -11.36 -3.94 3.09
C ALA A 105 -10.03 -4.48 2.54
N SER A 106 -8.91 -4.20 3.20
CA SER A 106 -7.60 -4.72 2.80
C SER A 106 -7.48 -6.22 3.05
N LEU A 107 -8.11 -6.74 4.11
CA LEU A 107 -8.19 -8.20 4.33
C LEU A 107 -8.86 -8.91 3.15
N LYS A 108 -10.02 -8.40 2.68
CA LYS A 108 -10.71 -8.95 1.50
C LYS A 108 -9.86 -8.87 0.23
N VAL A 109 -9.03 -7.84 0.08
CA VAL A 109 -8.09 -7.73 -1.04
C VAL A 109 -7.04 -8.83 -0.96
N ALA A 110 -6.43 -9.03 0.21
CA ALA A 110 -5.42 -10.07 0.42
C ALA A 110 -5.97 -11.48 0.14
N GLU A 111 -7.17 -11.79 0.63
CA GLU A 111 -7.87 -13.05 0.38
C GLU A 111 -8.12 -13.29 -1.12
N LYS A 112 -8.63 -12.28 -1.86
CA LYS A 112 -8.88 -12.36 -3.31
C LYS A 112 -7.62 -12.54 -4.16
N ILE A 113 -6.46 -12.19 -3.61
CA ILE A 113 -5.17 -12.42 -4.27
C ILE A 113 -4.64 -13.81 -3.95
N GLY A 114 -5.03 -14.40 -2.81
CA GLY A 114 -4.57 -15.71 -2.35
C GLY A 114 -3.53 -15.65 -1.25
N PHE A 115 -3.33 -14.49 -0.60
CA PHE A 115 -2.52 -14.42 0.62
C PHE A 115 -3.19 -15.24 1.72
N LYS A 116 -2.37 -15.87 2.56
CA LYS A 116 -2.83 -16.65 3.71
C LYS A 116 -2.33 -15.98 4.99
N PRO A 117 -3.13 -15.91 6.06
CA PRO A 117 -2.65 -15.46 7.36
C PRO A 117 -1.45 -16.29 7.81
N LYS A 118 -0.42 -15.62 8.34
CA LYS A 118 0.81 -16.28 8.81
C LYS A 118 1.21 -15.93 10.24
N GLY A 119 0.80 -14.76 10.73
CA GLY A 119 1.08 -14.32 12.09
C GLY A 119 0.31 -13.04 12.41
N GLN A 120 0.42 -12.63 13.66
CA GLN A 120 -0.14 -11.37 14.17
C GLN A 120 1.00 -10.52 14.72
N ILE A 121 0.90 -9.21 14.55
CA ILE A 121 1.83 -8.23 15.12
C ILE A 121 1.04 -7.44 16.15
N LEU A 122 1.54 -7.41 17.39
CA LEU A 122 1.00 -6.55 18.45
C LEU A 122 1.87 -5.29 18.51
N ILE A 123 1.21 -4.15 18.42
CA ILE A 123 1.86 -2.84 18.50
C ILE A 123 1.52 -2.25 19.86
N TYR A 124 2.55 -1.97 20.65
CA TYR A 124 2.43 -1.28 21.93
C TYR A 124 2.91 0.15 21.74
N SER A 125 2.06 1.10 22.06
CA SER A 125 2.42 2.52 22.15
C SER A 125 2.70 2.81 23.62
N ASN A 126 3.88 3.35 23.93
CA ASN A 126 4.22 3.87 25.26
C ASN A 126 3.53 5.20 25.52
#